data_AF-A0A4U5P8C1-F1
#
_entry.id   AF-A0A4U5P8C1-F1
#
_cell.length_a   1.000
_cell.length_b   1.000
_cell.length_c   1.000
_cell.angle_alpha   90.00
_cell.angle_beta   90.00
_cell.angle_gamma   90.00
#
_symmetry.space_group_name_H-M   'P 1'
#
loop_
_entity.id
_entity.type
_entity.pdbx_description
1 polymer ?
#
loop_
_entity_poly.entity_id
_entity_poly.type
_entity_poly.pdbx_seq_one_letter_code
_entity_poly.pdbx_strand_id
1 'polypeptide(L)'
;MQSYPDDPYISITYLHSQTLPEELKKNADSLVPRFILTFTILVVFSVFCSLSTIDGTLYIDWVLSKPILAVFGVVNAGMGIATSIGFLNLAGVPYCDIVGVMPFLVVAVGIDNMFLMVAAVRHTNRALETKVRIGECMSDAAVSMLITSLTDAFSFGVGTITT
;
A
#
# COMPACT_ATOMS: atom_id res chain seq x y z
N MET A 1 23.90 -6.19 -37.72
CA MET A 1 24.93 -5.14 -37.83
C MET A 1 25.61 -5.03 -36.47
N GLN A 2 26.65 -5.84 -36.26
CA GLN A 2 27.37 -5.99 -34.98
C GLN A 2 28.86 -5.81 -35.28
N SER A 3 29.21 -4.69 -35.93
CA SER A 3 30.57 -4.43 -36.42
C SER A 3 30.90 -2.94 -36.57
N TYR A 4 30.37 -2.06 -35.71
CA TYR A 4 30.86 -0.69 -35.60
C TYR A 4 31.41 -0.46 -34.19
N PRO A 5 32.61 0.14 -34.04
CA PRO A 5 33.14 0.54 -32.75
C PRO A 5 32.29 1.65 -32.13
N ASP A 6 32.13 1.62 -30.81
CA ASP A 6 31.37 2.63 -30.05
C ASP A 6 32.08 3.99 -30.13
N ASP A 7 31.45 4.95 -30.81
CA ASP A 7 31.93 6.33 -30.96
C ASP A 7 31.56 7.16 -29.70
N PRO A 8 32.50 7.81 -28.99
CA PRO A 8 32.25 8.47 -27.70
C PRO A 8 31.33 9.70 -27.77
N TYR A 9 30.95 10.14 -28.98
CA TYR A 9 30.10 11.31 -29.21
C TYR A 9 28.67 10.97 -29.66
N ILE A 10 28.39 9.71 -30.00
CA ILE A 10 27.08 9.30 -30.54
C ILE A 10 26.57 8.08 -29.77
N SER A 11 25.55 8.30 -28.94
CA SER A 11 24.80 7.24 -28.26
C SER A 11 23.57 6.89 -29.10
N ILE A 12 23.58 5.73 -29.75
CA ILE A 12 22.42 5.23 -30.50
C ILE A 12 21.59 4.33 -29.58
N THR A 13 20.42 4.82 -29.16
CA THR A 13 19.48 4.05 -28.33
C THR A 13 18.35 3.52 -29.21
N TYR A 14 18.27 2.19 -29.37
CA TYR A 14 17.14 1.54 -30.04
C TYR A 14 16.04 1.24 -29.01
N LEU A 15 14.87 1.83 -29.21
CA LEU A 15 13.67 1.52 -28.43
C LEU A 15 12.84 0.47 -29.19
N HIS A 16 12.73 -0.73 -28.64
CA HIS A 16 11.84 -1.77 -29.15
C HIS A 16 10.59 -1.85 -28.26
N SER A 17 9.42 -2.15 -28.82
CA SER A 17 8.15 -2.17 -28.07
C SER A 17 8.13 -3.17 -26.92
N GLN A 18 8.99 -4.19 -26.96
CA GLN A 18 9.16 -5.20 -25.92
C GLN A 18 10.17 -4.77 -24.83
N THR A 19 10.99 -3.76 -25.06
CA THR A 19 12.01 -3.32 -24.08
C THR A 19 11.36 -2.72 -22.83
N LEU A 20 10.23 -2.01 -22.97
CA LEU A 20 9.52 -1.42 -21.83
C LEU A 20 8.94 -2.48 -20.87
N PRO A 21 8.17 -3.50 -21.30
CA PRO A 21 7.69 -4.54 -20.39
C PRO A 21 8.83 -5.38 -19.82
N GLU A 22 9.91 -5.59 -20.57
CA GLU A 22 11.07 -6.38 -20.12
C GLU A 22 11.90 -5.64 -19.05
N GLU A 23 12.14 -4.33 -19.22
CA GLU A 23 12.76 -3.49 -18.20
C GLU A 23 11.85 -3.30 -16.99
N LEU A 24 10.53 -3.17 -17.19
CA LEU A 24 9.56 -3.12 -16.09
C LEU A 24 9.56 -4.42 -15.28
N LYS A 25 9.62 -5.59 -15.93
CA LYS A 25 9.73 -6.89 -15.27
C LYS A 25 11.01 -6.99 -14.45
N LYS A 26 12.14 -6.60 -15.01
CA LYS A 26 13.44 -6.60 -14.32
C LYS A 26 13.45 -5.66 -13.12
N ASN A 27 12.78 -4.51 -13.24
CA ASN A 27 12.63 -3.57 -12.15
C ASN A 27 11.69 -4.14 -11.06
N ALA A 28 10.59 -4.78 -11.45
CA ALA A 28 9.65 -5.47 -10.56
C ALA A 28 10.34 -6.56 -9.75
N ASP A 29 11.14 -7.43 -10.38
CA ASP A 29 11.93 -8.47 -9.71
C ASP A 29 12.93 -7.89 -8.71
N SER A 30 13.51 -6.73 -9.01
CA SER A 30 14.40 -6.01 -8.07
C SER A 30 13.64 -5.31 -6.93
N LEU A 31 12.35 -5.04 -7.11
CA LEU A 31 11.47 -4.37 -6.14
C LEU A 31 10.84 -5.36 -5.15
N VAL A 32 10.51 -6.59 -5.56
CA VAL A 32 9.95 -7.63 -4.69
C VAL A 32 10.77 -7.90 -3.41
N PRO A 33 12.11 -8.04 -3.42
CA PRO A 33 12.86 -8.24 -2.18
C PRO A 33 12.89 -6.98 -1.30
N ARG A 34 12.88 -5.79 -1.92
CA ARG A 34 12.80 -4.51 -1.19
C ARG A 34 11.42 -4.27 -0.57
N PHE A 35 10.37 -4.82 -1.18
CA PHE A 35 9.00 -4.80 -0.66
C PHE A 35 8.88 -5.50 0.69
N ILE A 36 9.47 -6.69 0.82
CA ILE A 36 9.46 -7.45 2.08
C ILE A 36 10.14 -6.62 3.18
N LEU A 37 11.26 -5.96 2.83
CA LEU A 37 12.01 -5.12 3.76
C LEU A 37 11.20 -3.89 4.21
N THR A 38 10.63 -3.10 3.30
CA THR A 38 9.81 -1.93 3.68
C THR A 38 8.57 -2.33 4.46
N PHE A 39 7.95 -3.46 4.12
CA PHE A 39 6.82 -4.00 4.84
C PHE A 39 7.19 -4.42 6.27
N THR A 40 8.31 -5.14 6.44
CA THR A 40 8.81 -5.46 7.79
C THR A 40 9.17 -4.19 8.57
N ILE A 41 9.80 -3.19 7.94
CA ILE A 41 10.11 -1.91 8.60
C ILE A 41 8.83 -1.16 8.99
N LEU A 42 7.80 -1.13 8.14
CA LEU A 42 6.52 -0.49 8.46
C LEU A 42 5.77 -1.20 9.58
N VAL A 43 5.75 -2.54 9.59
CA VAL A 43 5.14 -3.33 10.67
C VAL A 43 5.92 -3.10 11.97
N VAL A 44 7.25 -3.15 11.93
CA VAL A 44 8.10 -2.90 13.11
C VAL A 44 7.98 -1.46 13.59
N PHE A 45 7.98 -0.47 12.69
CA PHE A 45 7.81 0.95 13.02
C PHE A 45 6.41 1.23 13.54
N SER A 46 5.36 0.61 12.98
CA SER A 46 3.99 0.72 13.48
C SER A 46 3.84 0.07 14.85
N VAL A 47 4.51 -1.07 15.11
CA VAL A 47 4.60 -1.68 16.45
C VAL A 47 5.36 -0.76 17.42
N PHE A 48 6.46 -0.13 16.99
CA PHE A 48 7.24 0.84 17.78
C PHE A 48 6.49 2.14 18.05
N CYS A 49 5.75 2.69 17.07
CA CYS A 49 4.92 3.89 17.23
C CYS A 49 3.63 3.60 18.01
N SER A 50 3.11 2.37 17.91
CA SER A 50 1.98 1.90 18.73
C SER A 50 2.40 1.70 20.19
N LEU A 51 3.68 1.50 20.49
CA LEU A 51 4.22 1.62 21.84
C LEU A 51 4.27 3.10 22.23
N SER A 52 3.11 3.65 22.58
CA SER A 52 3.00 5.01 23.11
C SER A 52 3.46 5.00 24.57
N THR A 53 4.74 5.29 24.80
CA THR A 53 5.26 5.62 26.13
C THR A 53 4.62 6.94 26.58
N ILE A 54 3.91 6.92 27.69
CA ILE A 54 3.37 8.13 28.33
C ILE A 54 4.51 8.80 29.10
N ASP A 55 4.71 10.10 28.85
CA ASP A 55 5.41 11.09 29.67
C ASP A 55 6.36 10.53 30.75
N GLY A 56 7.55 10.10 30.33
CA GLY A 56 8.69 9.93 31.22
C GLY A 56 8.65 8.75 32.21
N THR A 57 7.71 7.81 32.11
CA THR A 57 7.73 6.57 32.92
C THR A 57 7.47 5.30 32.11
N LEU A 58 8.16 4.24 32.53
CA LEU A 58 8.32 2.95 31.85
C LEU A 58 7.09 2.04 32.04
N TYR A 59 5.88 2.53 31.71
CA TYR A 59 4.64 1.75 31.75
C TYR A 59 4.01 1.59 30.36
N ILE A 60 3.87 0.33 29.95
CA ILE A 60 3.27 -0.09 28.68
C ILE A 60 1.75 -0.13 28.85
N ASP A 61 1.05 0.82 28.22
CA ASP A 61 -0.41 0.85 28.25
C ASP A 61 -0.98 -0.13 27.20
N TRP A 62 -1.36 -1.32 27.66
CA TRP A 62 -1.98 -2.40 26.85
C TRP A 62 -3.36 -2.02 26.29
N VAL A 63 -3.99 -0.96 26.82
CA VAL A 63 -5.29 -0.45 26.33
C VAL A 63 -5.11 0.49 25.14
N LEU A 64 -3.93 1.10 25.01
CA LEU A 64 -3.61 2.06 23.94
C LEU A 64 -2.93 1.43 22.74
N SER A 65 -2.07 0.45 23.00
CA SER A 65 -1.42 -0.32 21.96
C SER A 65 -2.47 -1.26 21.37
N LYS A 66 -3.12 -0.87 20.27
CA LYS A 66 -3.94 -1.78 19.45
C LYS A 66 -3.16 -2.22 18.21
N PRO A 67 -1.99 -2.91 18.35
CA PRO A 67 -1.21 -3.39 17.20
C PRO A 67 -2.00 -4.43 16.39
N ILE A 68 -3.01 -5.04 17.00
CA ILE A 68 -3.98 -5.90 16.32
C ILE A 68 -4.68 -5.17 15.17
N LEU A 69 -5.09 -3.91 15.34
CA LEU A 69 -5.68 -3.14 14.23
C LEU A 69 -4.69 -2.95 13.08
N ALA A 70 -3.40 -2.85 13.41
CA ALA A 70 -2.36 -2.72 12.42
C ALA A 70 -2.15 -4.00 11.60
N VAL A 71 -2.04 -5.13 12.30
CA VAL A 71 -1.88 -6.44 11.67
C VAL A 71 -3.12 -6.79 10.83
N PHE A 72 -4.33 -6.56 11.35
CA PHE A 72 -5.56 -6.81 10.58
C PHE A 72 -5.69 -5.89 9.36
N GLY A 73 -5.26 -4.63 9.43
CA GLY A 73 -5.27 -3.73 8.28
C GLY A 73 -4.40 -4.25 7.13
N VAL A 74 -3.21 -4.74 7.45
CA VAL A 74 -2.27 -5.33 6.51
C VAL A 74 -2.82 -6.64 5.90
N VAL A 75 -3.37 -7.53 6.74
CA VAL A 75 -3.97 -8.79 6.28
C VAL A 75 -5.17 -8.52 5.36
N ASN A 76 -6.00 -7.52 5.70
CA ASN A 76 -7.15 -7.13 4.88
C ASN A 76 -6.72 -6.61 3.49
N ALA A 77 -5.67 -5.79 3.43
CA ALA A 77 -5.11 -5.32 2.15
C ALA A 77 -4.62 -6.50 1.29
N GLY A 78 -3.91 -7.46 1.90
CA GLY A 78 -3.47 -8.68 1.23
C GLY A 78 -4.62 -9.54 0.69
N MET A 79 -5.67 -9.74 1.49
CA MET A 79 -6.88 -10.45 1.06
C MET A 79 -7.60 -9.72 -0.08
N GLY A 80 -7.65 -8.38 -0.06
CA GLY A 80 -8.22 -7.58 -1.14
C GLY A 80 -7.48 -7.78 -2.47
N ILE A 81 -6.14 -7.76 -2.44
CA ILE A 81 -5.31 -8.01 -3.62
C ILE A 81 -5.54 -9.42 -4.17
N ALA A 82 -5.50 -10.43 -3.29
CA ALA A 82 -5.74 -11.82 -3.68
C ALA A 82 -7.14 -12.01 -4.30
N THR A 83 -8.15 -11.36 -3.73
CA THR A 83 -9.54 -11.41 -4.24
C THR A 83 -9.65 -10.73 -5.61
N SER A 84 -9.03 -9.57 -5.79
CA SER A 84 -9.04 -8.83 -7.07
C SER A 84 -8.37 -9.62 -8.19
N ILE A 85 -7.16 -10.15 -7.93
CA ILE A 85 -6.43 -10.98 -8.91
C ILE A 85 -7.23 -12.25 -9.23
N GLY A 86 -7.79 -12.91 -8.20
CA GLY A 86 -8.62 -14.10 -8.38
C GLY A 86 -9.89 -13.82 -9.19
N PHE A 87 -10.56 -12.70 -8.93
CA PHE A 87 -11.75 -12.28 -9.67
C PHE A 87 -11.45 -11.97 -11.14
N LEU A 88 -10.37 -11.25 -11.43
CA LEU A 88 -9.96 -10.93 -12.79
C LEU A 88 -9.51 -12.18 -13.58
N ASN A 89 -8.87 -13.13 -12.90
CA ASN A 89 -8.52 -14.42 -13.50
C ASN A 89 -9.78 -15.23 -13.87
N LEU A 90 -10.78 -15.25 -12.98
CA LEU A 90 -12.08 -15.88 -13.27
C LEU A 90 -12.83 -15.19 -14.41
N ALA A 91 -12.66 -13.88 -14.59
CA ALA A 91 -13.22 -13.11 -15.71
C ALA A 91 -12.47 -13.32 -17.04
N GLY A 92 -11.37 -14.10 -17.05
CA GLY A 92 -10.61 -14.43 -18.26
C GLY A 92 -9.62 -13.34 -18.71
N VAL A 93 -9.27 -12.40 -17.84
CA VAL A 93 -8.31 -11.33 -18.16
C VAL A 93 -6.88 -11.90 -18.11
N PRO A 94 -6.05 -11.71 -19.16
CA PRO A 94 -4.68 -12.21 -19.18
C PRO A 94 -3.81 -11.50 -18.13
N TYR A 95 -2.98 -12.28 -17.44
CA TYR A 95 -2.05 -11.74 -16.45
C TYR A 95 -0.90 -11.00 -17.12
N CYS A 96 -0.67 -9.74 -16.73
CA CYS A 96 0.40 -8.90 -17.24
C CYS A 96 1.53 -8.80 -16.20
N ASP A 97 2.79 -8.85 -16.62
CA ASP A 97 3.94 -8.79 -15.70
C ASP A 97 3.97 -7.48 -14.87
N ILE A 98 3.38 -6.39 -15.39
CA ILE A 98 3.20 -5.11 -14.68
C ILE A 98 2.32 -5.26 -13.42
N VAL A 99 1.40 -6.22 -13.40
CA VAL A 99 0.54 -6.51 -12.24
C VAL A 99 1.39 -6.96 -11.03
N GLY A 100 2.62 -7.44 -11.25
CA GLY A 100 3.56 -7.77 -10.18
C GLY A 100 3.95 -6.59 -9.28
N VAL A 101 3.81 -5.34 -9.76
CA VAL A 101 4.09 -4.12 -8.98
C VAL A 101 2.84 -3.60 -8.25
N MET A 102 1.64 -4.01 -8.68
CA MET A 102 0.36 -3.57 -8.12
C MET A 102 0.19 -3.81 -6.61
N PRO A 103 0.65 -4.94 -6.02
CA PRO A 103 0.57 -5.19 -4.59
C PRO A 103 1.25 -4.12 -3.74
N PHE A 104 2.36 -3.54 -4.22
CA PHE A 104 3.05 -2.47 -3.51
C PHE A 104 2.19 -1.22 -3.39
N LEU A 105 1.58 -0.81 -4.50
CA LEU A 105 0.73 0.36 -4.54
C LEU A 105 -0.47 0.18 -3.59
N VAL A 106 -1.18 -0.95 -3.71
CA VAL A 106 -2.38 -1.21 -2.91
C VAL A 106 -2.06 -1.29 -1.41
N VAL A 107 -0.93 -1.88 -1.05
CA VAL A 107 -0.47 -1.91 0.35
C VAL A 107 -0.12 -0.51 0.86
N ALA A 108 0.51 0.35 0.05
CA ALA A 108 0.82 1.72 0.45
C ALA A 108 -0.44 2.53 0.78
N VAL A 109 -1.46 2.45 -0.09
CA VAL A 109 -2.78 3.08 0.14
C VAL A 109 -3.49 2.46 1.36
N GLY A 110 -3.43 1.13 1.50
CA GLY A 110 -4.05 0.43 2.63
C GLY A 110 -3.45 0.81 3.98
N ILE A 111 -2.12 1.01 4.03
CA ILE A 111 -1.40 1.44 5.23
C ILE A 111 -1.72 2.91 5.58
N ASP A 112 -1.86 3.79 4.59
CA ASP A 112 -2.26 5.19 4.81
C ASP A 112 -3.64 5.28 5.49
N ASN A 113 -4.63 4.58 4.95
CA ASN A 113 -5.98 4.50 5.54
C ASN A 113 -5.97 3.91 6.96
N MET A 114 -5.09 2.94 7.22
CA MET A 114 -4.93 2.33 8.54
C MET A 114 -4.33 3.32 9.56
N PHE A 115 -3.33 4.12 9.17
CA PHE A 115 -2.78 5.16 10.03
C PHE A 115 -3.79 6.28 10.30
N LEU A 116 -4.58 6.67 9.31
CA LEU A 116 -5.68 7.62 9.47
C LEU A 116 -6.71 7.12 10.51
N MET A 117 -7.09 5.84 10.42
CA MET A 117 -7.99 5.20 11.40
C MET A 117 -7.41 5.28 12.81
N VAL A 118 -6.13 4.93 12.98
CA VAL A 118 -5.47 4.93 14.29
C VAL A 118 -5.39 6.36 14.85
N ALA A 119 -5.09 7.35 14.02
CA ALA A 119 -5.07 8.76 14.42
C ALA A 119 -6.46 9.23 14.89
N ALA A 120 -7.53 8.90 14.16
CA ALA A 120 -8.90 9.26 14.54
C ALA A 120 -9.35 8.57 15.85
N VAL A 121 -8.97 7.30 16.06
CA VAL A 121 -9.24 6.57 17.31
C VAL A 121 -8.49 7.18 18.50
N ARG A 122 -7.34 7.84 18.27
CA ARG A 122 -6.58 8.56 19.30
C ARG A 122 -7.15 9.96 19.59
N HIS A 123 -7.75 10.60 18.60
CA HIS A 123 -8.34 11.94 18.73
C HIS A 123 -9.70 11.94 19.44
N THR A 124 -10.40 10.80 19.48
CA THR A 124 -11.70 10.68 20.16
C THR A 124 -11.58 10.70 21.69
N ASN A 125 -12.57 11.32 22.35
CA ASN A 125 -12.58 11.48 23.81
C ASN A 125 -12.74 10.12 24.52
N ARG A 126 -11.80 9.81 25.42
CA ARG A 126 -11.73 8.53 26.14
C ARG A 126 -12.80 8.37 27.23
N ALA A 127 -13.46 9.45 27.62
CA ALA A 127 -14.50 9.42 28.66
C ALA A 127 -15.85 8.86 28.16
N LEU A 128 -16.04 8.72 26.85
CA LEU A 128 -17.29 8.19 26.27
C LEU A 128 -17.30 6.66 26.20
N GLU A 129 -18.52 6.10 26.20
CA GLU A 129 -18.74 4.67 25.97
C GLU A 129 -18.15 4.23 24.61
N THR A 130 -17.59 3.02 24.56
CA THR A 130 -16.87 2.50 23.38
C THR A 130 -17.72 2.52 22.11
N LYS A 131 -19.03 2.28 22.20
CA LYS A 131 -19.94 2.32 21.05
C LYS A 131 -20.04 3.71 20.42
N VAL A 132 -20.23 4.74 21.26
CA VAL A 132 -20.33 6.14 20.82
C VAL A 132 -19.00 6.61 20.25
N ARG A 133 -17.90 6.24 20.93
CA ARG A 133 -16.54 6.58 20.50
C ARG A 133 -16.17 6.00 19.13
N ILE A 134 -16.52 4.74 18.86
CA ILE A 134 -16.29 4.13 17.55
C ILE A 134 -17.16 4.79 16.49
N GLY A 135 -18.42 5.14 16.83
CA GLY A 135 -19.32 5.86 15.94
C GLY A 135 -18.78 7.22 15.50
N GLU A 136 -18.34 8.05 16.44
CA GLU A 136 -17.73 9.36 16.15
C GLU A 136 -16.42 9.23 15.36
N CYS A 137 -15.57 8.27 15.76
CA CYS A 137 -14.34 7.98 15.03
C CYS A 137 -14.62 7.56 13.57
N MET A 138 -15.60 6.67 13.36
CA MET A 138 -15.97 6.23 12.02
C MET A 138 -16.59 7.36 11.21
N SER A 139 -17.44 8.22 11.80
CA SER A 139 -18.08 9.29 11.03
C SER A 139 -17.07 10.27 10.44
N ASP A 140 -15.96 10.50 11.13
CA ASP A 140 -14.91 11.42 10.65
C ASP A 140 -13.91 10.69 9.74
N ALA A 141 -13.35 9.57 10.21
CA ALA A 141 -12.29 8.87 9.48
C ALA A 141 -12.80 8.13 8.23
N ALA A 142 -14.01 7.56 8.26
CA ALA A 142 -14.51 6.77 7.13
C ALA A 142 -14.84 7.64 5.92
N VAL A 143 -15.27 8.90 6.11
CA VAL A 143 -15.52 9.83 5.00
C VAL A 143 -14.22 10.13 4.27
N SER A 144 -13.14 10.42 5.00
CA SER A 144 -11.83 10.66 4.39
C SER A 144 -11.29 9.42 3.67
N MET A 145 -11.37 8.22 4.27
CA MET A 145 -10.93 6.98 3.61
C MET A 145 -11.75 6.68 2.35
N LEU A 146 -13.05 6.95 2.37
CA LEU A 146 -13.92 6.75 1.21
C LEU A 146 -13.52 7.67 0.07
N ILE A 147 -13.25 8.95 0.35
CA ILE A 147 -12.78 9.90 -0.66
C ILE A 147 -11.47 9.41 -1.29
N THR A 148 -10.48 9.07 -0.47
CA THR A 148 -9.18 8.55 -0.96
C THR A 148 -9.38 7.32 -1.85
N SER A 149 -10.12 6.32 -1.36
CA SER A 149 -10.34 5.06 -2.10
C SER A 149 -11.13 5.27 -3.40
N LEU A 150 -12.09 6.19 -3.41
CA LEU A 150 -12.89 6.53 -4.58
C LEU A 150 -12.05 7.27 -5.63
N THR A 151 -11.19 8.19 -5.17
CA THR A 151 -10.22 8.86 -6.05
C THR A 151 -9.25 7.85 -6.65
N ASP A 152 -8.69 6.93 -5.85
CA ASP A 152 -7.81 5.87 -6.36
C ASP A 152 -8.54 4.98 -7.39
N ALA A 153 -9.77 4.58 -7.11
CA ALA A 153 -10.59 3.79 -8.03
C ALA A 153 -10.83 4.53 -9.36
N PHE A 154 -11.13 5.83 -9.33
CA PHE A 154 -11.28 6.63 -10.54
C PHE A 154 -9.95 6.80 -11.28
N SER A 155 -8.85 7.06 -10.58
CA SER A 155 -7.52 7.17 -11.18
C SER A 155 -7.11 5.89 -11.90
N PHE A 156 -7.32 4.72 -11.30
CA PHE A 156 -7.07 3.44 -11.96
C PHE A 156 -8.07 3.17 -13.08
N GLY A 157 -9.36 3.47 -12.88
CA GLY A 157 -10.39 3.31 -13.89
C GLY A 157 -10.10 4.10 -15.17
N VAL A 158 -9.76 5.39 -15.05
CA VAL A 158 -9.35 6.23 -16.18
C VAL A 158 -8.07 5.70 -16.83
N GLY A 159 -7.13 5.18 -16.01
CA GLY A 159 -5.93 4.51 -16.49
C GLY A 159 -6.23 3.31 -17.39
N THR A 160 -7.22 2.48 -17.04
CA THR A 160 -7.64 1.33 -17.86
C THR A 160 -8.38 1.69 -19.14
N ILE A 161 -9.02 2.86 -19.21
CA ILE A 161 -9.72 3.33 -20.42
C ILE A 161 -8.72 3.97 -21.41
N THR A 162 -7.65 4.56 -20.88
CA THR A 162 -6.66 5.33 -21.67
C THR A 162 -5.50 4.47 -22.18
N THR A 163 -5.19 3.37 -21.48
CA THR A 163 -4.15 2.40 -21.84
C THR A 163 -4.74 1.27 -22.66
#